data_AF-A0A2V9QM25-F1
#
_entry.id   AF-A0A2V9QM25-F1
#
_cell.length_a   1.000
_cell.length_b   1.000
_cell.length_c   1.000
_cell.angle_alpha   90.00
_cell.angle_beta   90.00
_cell.angle_gamma   90.00
#
_symmetry.space_group_name_H-M   'P 1'
#
loop_
_entity.id
_entity.type
_entity.pdbx_description
1 polymer ?
#
loop_
_entity_poly.entity_id
_entity_poly.type
_entity_poly.pdbx_seq_one_letter_code
_entity_poly.pdbx_strand_id
1 'polypeptide(L)'
;MLTDSPPRKANLSAFAKSDRINTLDLPLDRDLLTITKSLEWAMKGGTTSDVRCVCTDFLRAASKSYEVHECGIRVLAARPLRIREHSATELFGDYNPETMLIRLWMRTAVRKEITSFGTFLSTLCHEFCHHLDFQKFRFPDSWHTRGFYERAAILYHYARETPPKRLFWAPVSGGRWRIDLAAHKPWRLTRLCFPCCDRLHPPRIYEGIAQ
;
A
#
# COMPACT_ATOMS: atom_id res chain seq x y z
N MET A 1 -2.52 -12.83 2.97
CA MET A 1 -1.73 -12.16 1.91
C MET A 1 -0.82 -13.19 1.28
N LEU A 2 -0.63 -13.08 -0.03
CA LEU A 2 0.06 -14.03 -0.88
C LEU A 2 1.01 -13.26 -1.78
N THR A 3 2.25 -13.70 -1.92
CA THR A 3 3.20 -13.06 -2.83
C THR A 3 2.87 -13.39 -4.28
N ASP A 4 3.33 -12.54 -5.19
CA ASP A 4 3.31 -12.84 -6.61
C ASP A 4 4.16 -14.06 -6.95
N SER A 5 3.80 -14.74 -8.04
CA SER A 5 4.62 -15.79 -8.62
C SER A 5 5.87 -15.16 -9.26
N PRO A 6 7.05 -15.79 -9.14
CA PRO A 6 8.24 -15.34 -9.86
C PRO A 6 7.99 -15.28 -11.39
N PRO A 7 8.44 -14.23 -12.09
CA PRO A 7 8.25 -14.09 -13.54
C PRO A 7 9.09 -15.10 -14.34
N ARG A 8 8.67 -15.38 -15.58
CA ARG A 8 9.38 -16.31 -16.48
C ARG A 8 10.60 -15.61 -17.12
N LYS A 9 11.79 -15.95 -16.60
CA LYS A 9 13.15 -15.51 -17.03
C LYS A 9 13.40 -13.99 -17.07
N ALA A 10 12.77 -13.27 -18.00
CA ALA A 10 12.87 -11.81 -18.04
C ALA A 10 12.35 -11.28 -16.70
N ASN A 11 13.17 -10.49 -16.00
CA ASN A 11 12.92 -9.95 -14.66
C ASN A 11 13.09 -10.88 -13.45
N LEU A 12 13.50 -12.15 -13.60
CA LEU A 12 13.69 -13.04 -12.46
C LEU A 12 14.76 -12.51 -11.47
N SER A 13 15.84 -11.93 -11.98
CA SER A 13 16.88 -11.31 -11.16
C SER A 13 16.36 -10.10 -10.36
N ALA A 14 15.58 -9.23 -11.01
CA ALA A 14 14.97 -8.08 -10.36
C ALA A 14 13.92 -8.51 -9.31
N PHE A 15 13.12 -9.54 -9.60
CA PHE A 15 12.19 -10.14 -8.65
C PHE A 15 12.93 -10.67 -7.41
N ALA A 16 14.00 -11.47 -7.61
CA ALA A 16 14.81 -11.99 -6.52
C ALA A 16 15.52 -10.88 -5.73
N LYS A 17 15.87 -9.76 -6.37
CA LYS A 17 16.39 -8.56 -5.68
C LYS A 17 15.30 -7.90 -4.82
N SER A 18 14.10 -7.69 -5.35
CA SER A 18 12.96 -7.14 -4.60
C SER A 18 12.61 -8.00 -3.38
N ASP A 19 12.63 -9.32 -3.55
CA ASP A 19 12.34 -10.27 -2.47
C ASP A 19 13.41 -10.26 -1.36
N ARG A 20 14.68 -10.01 -1.70
CA ARG A 20 15.79 -9.91 -0.73
C ARG A 20 15.86 -8.59 0.02
N ILE A 21 15.50 -7.46 -0.62
CA ILE A 21 15.53 -6.15 0.03
C ILE A 21 14.32 -6.04 0.95
N ASN A 22 14.47 -6.43 2.21
CA ASN A 22 13.38 -6.44 3.19
C ASN A 22 13.49 -5.32 4.24
N THR A 23 14.41 -4.38 4.04
CA THR A 23 14.63 -3.23 4.92
C THR A 23 14.26 -1.93 4.21
N LEU A 24 13.93 -0.91 5.00
CA LEU A 24 13.66 0.44 4.55
C LEU A 24 14.25 1.41 5.57
N ASP A 25 15.07 2.36 5.11
CA ASP A 25 15.64 3.39 5.99
C ASP A 25 14.52 4.26 6.54
N LEU A 26 14.47 4.45 7.86
CA LEU A 26 13.41 5.23 8.46
C LEU A 26 13.75 6.73 8.41
N PRO A 27 12.78 7.59 8.09
CA PRO A 27 12.97 9.04 8.16
C PRO A 27 13.45 9.46 9.55
N LEU A 28 14.50 10.28 9.60
CA LEU A 28 15.05 10.82 10.85
C LEU A 28 14.16 11.95 11.40
N ASP A 29 13.51 12.69 10.52
CA ASP A 29 12.57 13.74 10.87
C ASP A 29 11.27 13.18 11.42
N ARG A 30 10.74 13.82 12.47
CA ARG A 30 9.52 13.39 13.14
C ARG A 30 8.26 13.97 12.49
N ASP A 31 8.42 14.71 11.41
CA ASP A 31 7.35 15.37 10.67
C ASP A 31 6.31 14.36 10.20
N LEU A 32 6.75 13.20 9.69
CA LEU A 32 5.87 12.15 9.23
C LEU A 32 4.94 11.63 10.35
N LEU A 33 5.41 11.56 11.59
CA LEU A 33 4.61 11.11 12.73
C LEU A 33 3.54 12.13 13.11
N THR A 34 3.89 13.41 13.11
CA THR A 34 2.95 14.52 13.35
C THR A 34 1.88 14.56 12.26
N ILE A 35 2.27 14.44 11.00
CA ILE A 35 1.34 14.38 9.86
C ILE A 35 0.42 13.16 9.98
N THR A 36 0.96 12.00 10.38
CA THR A 36 0.16 10.77 10.56
C THR A 36 -0.91 10.93 11.65
N LYS A 37 -0.62 11.65 12.74
CA LYS A 37 -1.64 12.01 13.75
C LYS A 37 -2.72 12.93 13.18
N SER A 38 -2.33 13.95 12.42
CA SER A 38 -3.29 14.82 11.71
C SER A 38 -4.17 14.04 10.74
N LEU A 39 -3.63 13.01 10.08
CA LEU A 39 -4.39 12.16 9.18
C LEU A 39 -5.46 11.36 9.92
N GLU A 40 -5.13 10.82 11.10
CA GLU A 40 -6.12 10.12 11.93
C GLU A 40 -7.26 11.05 12.35
N TRP A 41 -6.97 12.29 12.72
CA TRP A 41 -7.98 13.30 13.03
C TRP A 41 -8.85 13.66 11.81
N ALA A 42 -8.24 13.91 10.66
CA ALA A 42 -8.96 14.21 9.41
C ALA A 42 -9.90 13.05 9.02
N MET A 43 -9.46 11.80 9.19
CA MET A 43 -10.28 10.63 8.92
C MET A 43 -11.49 10.52 9.83
N LYS A 44 -11.38 10.92 11.11
CA LYS A 44 -12.54 10.98 12.04
C LYS A 44 -13.58 12.01 11.59
N GLY A 45 -13.13 13.11 10.98
CA GLY A 45 -14.02 14.14 10.43
C GLY A 45 -14.78 13.68 9.17
N GLY A 46 -14.24 12.74 8.39
CA GLY A 46 -14.95 12.10 7.29
C GLY A 46 -14.96 12.86 5.95
N THR A 47 -14.33 14.04 5.90
CA THR A 47 -14.23 14.90 4.72
C THR A 47 -13.09 14.44 3.81
N THR A 48 -13.39 14.10 2.56
CA THR A 48 -12.38 13.58 1.61
C THR A 48 -11.32 14.63 1.23
N SER A 49 -11.67 15.92 1.18
CA SER A 49 -10.73 17.00 0.90
C SER A 49 -9.66 17.13 1.98
N ASP A 50 -10.05 17.04 3.25
CA ASP A 50 -9.16 17.19 4.39
C ASP A 50 -8.20 16.01 4.47
N VAL A 51 -8.74 14.79 4.30
CA VAL A 51 -7.92 13.57 4.21
C VAL A 51 -6.95 13.64 3.04
N ARG A 52 -7.38 14.13 1.86
CA ARG A 52 -6.50 14.30 0.70
C ARG A 52 -5.39 15.32 0.97
N CYS A 53 -5.70 16.44 1.62
CA CYS A 53 -4.72 17.46 1.98
C CYS A 53 -3.62 16.86 2.86
N VAL A 54 -3.99 16.19 3.95
CA VAL A 54 -3.02 15.57 4.85
C VAL A 54 -2.26 14.41 4.19
N CYS A 55 -2.90 13.61 3.32
CA CYS A 55 -2.18 12.61 2.54
C CYS A 55 -1.13 13.24 1.60
N THR A 56 -1.41 14.43 1.05
CA THR A 56 -0.46 15.15 0.20
C THR A 56 0.76 15.56 1.01
N ASP A 57 0.56 16.10 2.21
CA ASP A 57 1.66 16.45 3.12
C ASP A 57 2.46 15.21 3.55
N PHE A 58 1.78 14.08 3.82
CA PHE A 58 2.44 12.82 4.15
C PHE A 58 3.36 12.35 3.00
N LEU A 59 2.83 12.34 1.77
CA LEU A 59 3.60 11.89 0.60
C LEU A 59 4.74 12.85 0.26
N ARG A 60 4.54 14.16 0.43
CA ARG A 60 5.62 15.16 0.28
C ARG A 60 6.75 14.91 1.27
N ALA A 61 6.42 14.80 2.56
CA ALA A 61 7.40 14.54 3.61
C ALA A 61 8.14 13.23 3.36
N ALA A 62 7.42 12.13 3.09
CA ALA A 62 8.03 10.85 2.80
C ALA A 62 8.92 10.91 1.54
N SER A 63 8.45 11.51 0.44
CA SER A 63 9.23 11.62 -0.79
C SER A 63 10.53 12.40 -0.58
N LYS A 64 10.47 13.47 0.22
CA LYS A 64 11.65 14.23 0.64
C LYS A 64 12.62 13.36 1.45
N SER A 65 12.16 12.63 2.46
CA SER A 65 13.01 11.78 3.31
C SER A 65 13.67 10.64 2.53
N TYR A 66 13.04 10.16 1.45
CA TYR A 66 13.60 9.11 0.59
C TYR A 66 14.32 9.63 -0.66
N GLU A 67 14.40 10.95 -0.84
CA GLU A 67 15.02 11.62 -1.99
C GLU A 67 14.45 11.14 -3.34
N VAL A 68 13.13 10.97 -3.41
CA VAL A 68 12.39 10.61 -4.63
C VAL A 68 11.48 11.76 -5.07
N HIS A 69 11.08 11.75 -6.35
CA HIS A 69 10.10 12.71 -6.86
C HIS A 69 8.75 12.55 -6.15
N GLU A 70 8.09 13.67 -5.84
CA GLU A 70 6.76 13.63 -5.20
C GLU A 70 5.73 12.89 -6.07
N CYS A 71 4.89 12.06 -5.45
CA CYS A 71 3.73 11.43 -6.08
C CYS A 71 2.43 12.16 -5.72
N GLY A 72 1.50 12.19 -6.67
CA GLY A 72 0.17 12.76 -6.46
C GLY A 72 -0.76 11.83 -5.69
N ILE A 73 -1.86 12.37 -5.15
CA ILE A 73 -2.88 11.59 -4.44
C ILE A 73 -4.31 12.01 -4.80
N ARG A 74 -5.18 11.03 -4.99
CA ARG A 74 -6.65 11.19 -4.97
C ARG A 74 -7.24 10.35 -3.85
N VAL A 75 -8.13 10.95 -3.06
CA VAL A 75 -8.93 10.24 -2.06
C VAL A 75 -10.38 10.20 -2.55
N LEU A 76 -10.82 9.00 -2.88
CA LEU A 76 -12.13 8.71 -3.44
C LEU A 76 -13.07 8.23 -2.33
N ALA A 77 -14.37 8.35 -2.57
CA ALA A 77 -15.40 7.96 -1.61
C ALA A 77 -15.47 6.42 -1.45
N ALA A 78 -16.41 5.77 -2.15
CA ALA A 78 -16.67 4.35 -1.97
C ALA A 78 -15.89 3.49 -2.96
N ARG A 79 -15.34 2.38 -2.45
CA ARG A 79 -14.61 1.39 -3.27
C ARG A 79 -15.50 0.80 -4.36
N PRO A 80 -14.93 0.50 -5.54
CA PRO A 80 -15.61 -0.36 -6.50
C PRO A 80 -15.74 -1.77 -5.89
N LEU A 81 -16.93 -2.35 -5.99
CA LEU A 81 -17.15 -3.75 -5.63
C LEU A 81 -16.99 -4.59 -6.89
N ARG A 82 -15.91 -5.38 -6.98
CA ARG A 82 -15.75 -6.32 -8.09
C ARG A 82 -16.23 -7.69 -7.66
N ILE A 83 -17.42 -8.08 -8.12
CA ILE A 83 -18.00 -9.41 -7.86
C ILE A 83 -17.65 -10.34 -9.02
N ARG A 84 -17.09 -11.50 -8.72
CA ARG A 84 -17.00 -12.68 -9.60
C ARG A 84 -17.79 -13.81 -8.95
N GLU A 85 -18.25 -14.79 -9.73
CA GLU A 85 -19.15 -15.89 -9.31
C GLU A 85 -18.76 -16.57 -7.98
N HIS A 86 -17.47 -16.57 -7.60
CA HIS A 86 -16.97 -17.16 -6.35
C HIS A 86 -16.04 -16.25 -5.53
N SER A 87 -15.90 -14.96 -5.87
CA SER A 87 -15.04 -14.05 -5.09
C SER A 87 -15.43 -12.58 -5.27
N ALA A 88 -15.34 -11.80 -4.20
CA ALA A 88 -15.34 -10.35 -4.27
C ALA A 88 -13.92 -9.85 -4.00
N THR A 89 -13.33 -9.07 -4.91
CA THR A 89 -12.10 -8.32 -4.64
C THR A 89 -12.45 -6.86 -4.35
N GLU A 90 -11.98 -6.37 -3.22
CA GLU A 90 -12.03 -4.95 -2.86
C GLU A 90 -10.68 -4.33 -3.17
N LEU A 91 -10.70 -3.23 -3.94
CA LEU A 91 -9.54 -2.41 -4.24
C LEU A 91 -9.52 -1.24 -3.25
N PHE A 92 -8.50 -1.19 -2.39
CA PHE A 92 -8.41 -0.17 -1.33
C PHE A 92 -7.58 1.03 -1.76
N GLY A 93 -6.62 0.78 -2.66
CA GLY A 93 -5.77 1.76 -3.29
C GLY A 93 -5.12 1.19 -4.54
N ASP A 94 -4.55 2.08 -5.35
CA ASP A 94 -3.66 1.73 -6.46
C ASP A 94 -2.66 2.86 -6.71
N TYR A 95 -1.54 2.48 -7.33
CA TYR A 95 -0.51 3.39 -7.80
C TYR A 95 -0.31 3.23 -9.32
N ASN A 96 -0.34 4.35 -10.04
CA ASN A 96 -0.01 4.41 -11.46
C ASN A 96 1.44 4.92 -11.63
N PRO A 97 2.38 4.09 -12.16
CA PRO A 97 3.78 4.48 -12.31
C PRO A 97 4.03 5.53 -13.39
N GLU A 98 3.20 5.62 -14.43
CA GLU A 98 3.36 6.60 -15.53
C GLU A 98 2.99 8.01 -15.08
N THR A 99 1.93 8.14 -14.28
CA THR A 99 1.44 9.43 -13.77
C THR A 99 1.91 9.73 -12.35
N MET A 100 2.59 8.79 -11.71
CA MET A 100 3.00 8.83 -10.31
C MET A 100 1.85 9.21 -9.37
N LEU A 101 0.67 8.65 -9.64
CA LEU A 101 -0.56 8.96 -8.92
C LEU A 101 -0.99 7.80 -8.03
N ILE A 102 -1.15 8.07 -6.75
CA ILE A 102 -1.82 7.18 -5.80
C ILE A 102 -3.32 7.51 -5.80
N ARG A 103 -4.16 6.49 -5.81
CA ARG A 103 -5.60 6.60 -5.51
C ARG A 103 -5.91 5.76 -4.29
N LEU A 104 -6.69 6.32 -3.37
CA LEU A 104 -7.16 5.63 -2.16
C LEU A 104 -8.67 5.77 -2.02
N TRP A 105 -9.32 4.74 -1.49
CA TRP A 105 -10.75 4.80 -1.18
C TRP A 105 -11.00 4.79 0.32
N MET A 106 -11.65 5.85 0.78
CA MET A 106 -11.89 6.09 2.20
C MET A 106 -13.05 5.26 2.75
N ARG A 107 -14.05 4.90 1.93
CA ARG A 107 -15.27 4.24 2.39
C ARG A 107 -15.39 2.80 1.91
N THR A 108 -15.91 1.92 2.78
CA THR A 108 -16.10 0.49 2.49
C THR A 108 -17.03 0.28 1.29
N ALA A 109 -16.80 -0.81 0.55
CA ALA A 109 -17.52 -1.07 -0.69
C ALA A 109 -19.03 -1.25 -0.46
N VAL A 110 -19.40 -1.97 0.59
CA VAL A 110 -20.79 -2.34 0.89
C VAL A 110 -21.49 -1.30 1.77
N ARG A 111 -20.98 -1.08 2.98
CA ARG A 111 -21.65 -0.22 3.99
C ARG A 111 -21.43 1.28 3.78
N LYS A 112 -20.49 1.66 2.91
CA LYS A 112 -20.10 3.07 2.66
C LYS A 112 -19.62 3.83 3.92
N GLU A 113 -19.28 3.06 4.96
CA GLU A 113 -18.68 3.53 6.20
C GLU A 113 -17.22 3.90 5.97
N ILE A 114 -16.71 4.86 6.75
CA ILE A 114 -15.29 5.20 6.74
C ILE A 114 -14.47 3.98 7.17
N THR A 115 -13.44 3.67 6.39
CA THR A 115 -12.49 2.61 6.67
C THR A 115 -11.71 2.91 7.94
N SER A 116 -11.34 1.90 8.71
CA SER A 116 -10.50 2.11 9.89
C SER A 116 -9.18 2.78 9.54
N PHE A 117 -8.72 3.69 10.42
CA PHE A 117 -7.46 4.43 10.22
C PHE A 117 -6.28 3.50 9.90
N GLY A 118 -6.15 2.40 10.64
CA GLY A 118 -5.10 1.43 10.41
C GLY A 118 -5.09 0.81 9.02
N THR A 119 -6.27 0.54 8.47
CA THR A 119 -6.41 -0.02 7.11
C THR A 119 -6.08 1.04 6.07
N PHE A 120 -6.56 2.27 6.26
CA PHE A 120 -6.27 3.37 5.34
C PHE A 120 -4.77 3.72 5.32
N LEU A 121 -4.14 3.87 6.48
CA LEU A 121 -2.71 4.15 6.60
C LEU A 121 -1.85 3.00 6.02
N SER A 122 -2.23 1.75 6.29
CA SER A 122 -1.56 0.58 5.70
C SER A 122 -1.65 0.58 4.17
N THR A 123 -2.80 1.00 3.63
CA THR A 123 -2.98 1.15 2.17
C THR A 123 -2.11 2.28 1.62
N LEU A 124 -2.10 3.46 2.25
CA LEU A 124 -1.25 4.59 1.84
C LEU A 124 0.23 4.20 1.82
N CYS A 125 0.71 3.52 2.86
CA CYS A 125 2.10 3.06 2.93
C CYS A 125 2.41 1.98 1.87
N HIS A 126 1.45 1.11 1.56
CA HIS A 126 1.57 0.11 0.51
C HIS A 126 1.73 0.75 -0.87
N GLU A 127 0.85 1.68 -1.24
CA GLU A 127 0.93 2.36 -2.53
C GLU A 127 2.18 3.25 -2.63
N PHE A 128 2.59 3.89 -1.53
CA PHE A 128 3.86 4.62 -1.52
C PHE A 128 5.07 3.67 -1.63
N CYS A 129 5.00 2.45 -1.11
CA CYS A 129 6.05 1.45 -1.33
C CYS A 129 6.14 1.04 -2.81
N HIS A 130 5.02 0.96 -3.53
CA HIS A 130 5.04 0.82 -4.99
C HIS A 130 5.76 2.00 -5.64
N HIS A 131 5.49 3.23 -5.22
CA HIS A 131 6.21 4.39 -5.71
C HIS A 131 7.74 4.30 -5.46
N LEU A 132 8.17 3.89 -4.27
CA LEU A 132 9.59 3.67 -3.95
C LEU A 132 10.23 2.57 -4.80
N ASP A 133 9.51 1.50 -5.13
CA ASP A 133 10.01 0.45 -6.01
C ASP A 133 10.40 0.97 -7.38
N PHE A 134 9.59 1.87 -7.96
CA PHE A 134 9.89 2.48 -9.25
C PHE A 134 10.93 3.59 -9.16
N GLN A 135 10.85 4.47 -8.16
CA GLN A 135 11.70 5.67 -8.07
C GLN A 135 13.04 5.42 -7.37
N LYS A 136 13.05 4.70 -6.24
CA LYS A 136 14.26 4.44 -5.44
C LYS A 136 14.95 3.14 -5.87
N PHE A 137 14.20 2.04 -5.93
CA PHE A 137 14.79 0.71 -6.17
C PHE A 137 14.92 0.32 -7.64
N ARG A 138 14.27 1.07 -8.54
CA ARG A 138 14.27 0.86 -10.00
C ARG A 138 13.83 -0.56 -10.41
N PHE A 139 12.86 -1.12 -9.69
CA PHE A 139 12.24 -2.39 -10.08
C PHE A 139 11.27 -2.16 -11.23
N PRO A 140 11.32 -2.95 -12.31
CA PRO A 140 10.54 -2.70 -13.52
C PRO A 140 9.05 -3.01 -13.35
N ASP A 141 8.65 -3.81 -12.37
CA ASP A 141 7.26 -4.25 -12.20
C ASP A 141 6.93 -4.54 -10.73
N SER A 142 7.16 -3.56 -9.84
CA SER A 142 6.95 -3.57 -8.37
C SER A 142 6.12 -4.76 -7.81
N TRP A 143 6.74 -5.93 -7.71
CA TRP A 143 6.05 -7.16 -7.34
C TRP A 143 5.79 -7.21 -5.84
N HIS A 144 4.66 -7.81 -5.46
CA HIS A 144 4.33 -8.17 -4.08
C HIS A 144 5.19 -9.35 -3.63
N THR A 145 6.49 -9.12 -3.44
CA THR A 145 7.45 -10.07 -2.87
C THR A 145 7.40 -10.04 -1.35
N ARG A 146 8.13 -10.94 -0.68
CA ARG A 146 8.28 -10.87 0.79
C ARG A 146 8.92 -9.54 1.17
N GLY A 147 10.03 -9.18 0.52
CA GLY A 147 10.71 -7.90 0.73
C GLY A 147 9.80 -6.68 0.56
N PHE A 148 8.92 -6.67 -0.44
CA PHE A 148 7.93 -5.61 -0.60
C PHE A 148 7.01 -5.48 0.63
N TYR A 149 6.41 -6.57 1.08
CA TYR A 149 5.53 -6.55 2.25
C TYR A 149 6.26 -6.14 3.54
N GLU A 150 7.52 -6.54 3.70
CA GLU A 150 8.35 -6.12 4.84
C GLU A 150 8.62 -4.61 4.80
N ARG A 151 9.02 -4.04 3.65
CA ARG A 151 9.22 -2.58 3.50
C ARG A 151 7.96 -1.79 3.79
N ALA A 152 6.82 -2.22 3.25
CA ALA A 152 5.53 -1.58 3.51
C ALA A 152 5.14 -1.67 5.00
N ALA A 153 5.45 -2.80 5.68
CA ALA A 153 5.19 -2.98 7.10
C ALA A 153 6.08 -2.09 7.96
N ILE A 154 7.36 -1.96 7.62
CA ILE A 154 8.31 -1.07 8.28
C ILE A 154 7.80 0.38 8.24
N LEU A 155 7.42 0.87 7.05
CA LEU A 155 6.91 2.23 6.89
C LEU A 155 5.62 2.45 7.70
N TYR A 156 4.67 1.51 7.61
CA TYR A 156 3.42 1.59 8.36
C TYR A 156 3.65 1.61 9.88
N HIS A 157 4.49 0.71 10.40
CA HIS A 157 4.73 0.62 11.84
C HIS A 157 5.46 1.85 12.38
N TYR A 158 6.40 2.39 11.60
CA TYR A 158 7.04 3.67 11.88
C TYR A 158 6.02 4.81 11.91
N ALA A 159 5.26 5.02 10.83
CA ALA A 159 4.28 6.11 10.73
C ALA A 159 3.23 6.03 11.84
N ARG A 160 2.81 4.81 12.21
CA ARG A 160 1.81 4.58 13.25
C ARG A 160 2.37 4.63 14.68
N GLU A 161 3.68 4.79 14.86
CA GLU A 161 4.35 4.70 16.17
C GLU A 161 4.01 3.39 16.91
N THR A 162 4.04 2.28 16.19
CA THR A 162 3.80 0.95 16.77
C THR A 162 5.06 0.09 16.69
N PRO A 163 5.25 -0.86 17.63
CA PRO A 163 6.40 -1.77 17.57
C PRO A 163 6.47 -2.47 16.20
N PRO A 164 7.65 -2.56 15.58
CA PRO A 164 7.84 -3.32 14.36
C PRO A 164 7.33 -4.75 14.53
N LYS A 165 6.58 -5.24 13.54
CA LYS A 165 6.11 -6.63 13.53
C LYS A 165 6.91 -7.43 12.53
N ARG A 166 7.47 -8.55 12.99
CA ARG A 166 8.09 -9.54 12.12
C ARG A 166 7.00 -10.32 11.38
N LEU A 167 7.09 -10.39 10.06
CA LEU A 167 6.22 -11.25 9.27
C LEU A 167 6.78 -12.67 9.22
N PHE A 168 5.92 -13.66 9.44
CA PHE A 168 6.25 -15.07 9.30
C PHE A 168 5.72 -15.58 7.96
N TRP A 169 6.56 -16.29 7.21
CA TRP A 169 6.28 -16.72 5.85
C TRP A 169 6.18 -18.24 5.76
N ALA A 170 5.10 -18.73 5.15
CA ALA A 170 4.91 -20.13 4.82
C ALA A 170 4.95 -20.32 3.29
N PRO A 171 5.72 -21.27 2.75
CA PRO A 171 5.78 -21.53 1.32
C PRO A 171 4.45 -22.10 0.81
N VAL A 172 4.08 -21.77 -0.43
CA VAL A 172 2.95 -22.36 -1.14
C VAL A 172 3.33 -22.70 -2.58
N SER A 173 2.43 -23.38 -3.32
CA SER A 173 2.69 -23.80 -4.70
C SER A 173 3.01 -22.64 -5.64
N GLY A 174 3.89 -22.91 -6.61
CA GLY A 174 4.31 -21.94 -7.63
C GLY A 174 5.41 -20.97 -7.19
N GLY A 175 6.21 -21.31 -6.18
CA GLY A 175 7.29 -20.46 -5.69
C GLY A 175 6.82 -19.21 -4.93
N ARG A 176 5.55 -19.21 -4.50
CA ARG A 176 4.92 -18.13 -3.74
C ARG A 176 4.99 -18.39 -2.25
N TRP A 177 4.70 -17.35 -1.48
CA TRP A 177 4.68 -17.38 -0.02
C TRP A 177 3.40 -16.73 0.48
N ARG A 178 2.87 -17.23 1.59
CA ARG A 178 1.78 -16.56 2.32
C ARG A 178 2.26 -16.15 3.70
N ILE A 179 1.70 -15.07 4.23
CA ILE A 179 1.92 -14.71 5.64
C ILE A 179 1.21 -15.73 6.52
N ASP A 180 1.96 -16.37 7.42
CA ASP A 180 1.43 -17.28 8.43
C ASP A 180 0.92 -16.49 9.64
N LEU A 181 -0.39 -16.28 9.68
CA LEU A 181 -1.06 -15.57 10.77
C LEU A 181 -1.18 -16.43 12.04
N ALA A 182 -1.07 -17.76 11.96
CA ALA A 182 -1.16 -18.64 13.12
C ALA A 182 0.15 -18.66 13.92
N ALA A 183 1.29 -18.46 13.24
CA ALA A 183 2.58 -18.22 13.88
C ALA A 183 2.63 -16.88 14.66
N HIS A 184 1.72 -15.94 14.35
CA HIS A 184 1.53 -14.72 15.13
C HIS A 184 0.61 -15.03 16.34
N LYS A 185 1.19 -15.54 17.45
CA LYS A 185 0.49 -15.77 18.73
C LYS A 185 -0.31 -14.53 19.23
N PRO A 186 -1.33 -14.69 20.11
CA PRO A 186 -2.45 -13.75 20.21
C PRO A 186 -2.08 -12.52 21.05
N TRP A 187 -1.50 -11.52 20.41
CA TRP A 187 -1.51 -10.15 20.90
C TRP A 187 -2.54 -9.36 20.11
N ARG A 188 -3.44 -8.67 20.82
CA ARG A 188 -4.62 -7.96 20.30
C ARG A 188 -4.37 -7.39 18.90
N LEU A 189 -5.10 -7.94 17.94
CA LEU A 189 -4.97 -7.72 16.50
C LEU A 189 -5.14 -6.25 16.12
N THR A 190 -4.05 -5.48 16.11
CA THR A 190 -3.82 -4.62 14.95
C THR A 190 -3.47 -5.55 13.79
N ARG A 191 -4.50 -6.03 13.07
CA ARG A 191 -4.30 -6.67 11.77
C ARG A 191 -3.57 -5.65 10.90
N LEU A 192 -2.37 -6.00 10.42
CA LEU A 192 -1.87 -5.40 9.20
C LEU A 192 -2.89 -5.77 8.12
N CYS A 193 -3.70 -4.81 7.71
CA CYS A 193 -4.53 -4.96 6.53
C CYS A 193 -3.71 -4.43 5.37
N PHE A 194 -2.83 -5.26 4.79
CA PHE A 194 -2.38 -4.99 3.43
C PHE A 194 -3.53 -5.37 2.51
N PRO A 195 -4.15 -4.39 1.84
CA PRO A 195 -5.24 -4.67 0.94
C PRO A 195 -4.78 -5.43 -0.29
N CYS A 196 -5.72 -6.10 -0.94
CA CYS A 196 -5.49 -6.72 -2.23
C CYS A 196 -5.49 -5.60 -3.28
N CYS A 197 -4.32 -5.20 -3.79
CA CYS A 197 -4.25 -4.37 -4.98
C CYS A 197 -4.56 -5.27 -6.19
N ASP A 198 -5.64 -4.99 -6.92
CA ASP A 198 -5.91 -5.65 -8.20
C ASP A 198 -4.85 -5.13 -9.18
N ARG A 199 -3.85 -5.96 -9.48
CA ARG A 199 -2.89 -5.74 -10.55
C ARG A 199 -3.62 -5.80 -11.89
N LEU A 200 -4.29 -4.72 -12.26
CA LEU A 200 -4.71 -4.50 -13.63
C LEU A 200 -3.58 -3.73 -14.30
N HIS A 201 -2.89 -4.39 -15.23
CA HIS A 201 -2.45 -3.66 -16.43
C HIS A 201 -3.64 -2.80 -16.85
N PRO A 202 -3.46 -1.50 -17.11
CA PRO A 202 -4.60 -0.65 -17.42
C PRO A 202 -5.36 -1.32 -18.58
N PRO A 203 -6.64 -1.72 -18.41
CA PRO A 203 -7.47 -1.78 -19.59
C PRO A 203 -7.43 -0.35 -20.15
N ARG A 204 -7.21 -0.20 -21.45
CA ARG A 204 -7.45 1.06 -22.15
C ARG A 204 -8.89 1.46 -21.85
N ILE A 205 -9.10 2.28 -20.82
CA ILE A 205 -10.38 2.93 -20.58
C ILE A 205 -10.34 4.11 -21.52
N TYR A 206 -10.99 3.92 -22.68
CA TYR A 206 -11.35 5.02 -23.56
C TYR A 206 -11.97 6.13 -22.72
N GLU A 207 -11.49 7.35 -22.94
CA GLU A 207 -12.10 8.58 -22.50
C GLU A 207 -13.59 8.55 -22.86
N GLY A 208 -14.43 8.41 -21.83
CA GLY A 208 -15.86 8.62 -21.90
C GLY A 208 -16.16 9.93 -21.20
N ILE A 209 -16.20 10.99 -22.00
CA ILE A 209 -16.74 12.31 -21.65
C ILE A 209 -18.10 12.13 -20.98
N ALA A 210 -18.27 12.71 -19.80
CA ALA A 210 -19.57 13.16 -19.31
C ALA A 210 -19.35 14.46 -18.55
N GLN A 211 -19.97 15.50 -19.10
CA GLN A 211 -20.10 16.86 -18.57
C GLN A 211 -20.75 16.87 -17.19
#